data_AF-A0A949ZBA4-F1
#
_entry.id   AF-A0A949ZBA4-F1
#
_cell.length_a   1.000
_cell.length_b   1.000
_cell.length_c   1.000
_cell.angle_alpha   90.00
_cell.angle_beta   90.00
_cell.angle_gamma   90.00
#
_symmetry.space_group_name_H-M   'P 1'
#
loop_
_entity.id
_entity.type
_entity.pdbx_description
1 polymer ?
#
loop_
_entity_poly.entity_id
_entity_poly.type
_entity_poly.pdbx_seq_one_letter_code
_entity_poly.pdbx_strand_id
1 'polypeptide(L)'
;MIAGLVRAELSLVERSLITVVSGVILGSALSYALSLPTGLNAGTVLAGPAIVIAAGIAASAFGHTPLPAWRASMAAARTAWRSNPRRAWVAVGIAALGAAVVAVIFTRTVFSHDGTLEAGYATVWADWSQHLTTENSFALAGNTGSTNPLFSGTPLLYPFLADFQSATLVVLGAGPAAALAVPSALLVFVIGLLIVCLARRLGVGLGGAVVAVLVVFLGGGIGFVGLFADACISHGYTTAQCTVQYVVTHPGNGVGIVAGTLHDLPGAVMSQSRAYDGLPSNGGAAPLPDMQWYTPLLAWWLPQRTIVYGFAAALSVLLLVYAGMSETGRSWSPFVVAGVLVGILPIVHIQTLFALAVILFIVALRHRRREWLGLVGVAAVIAAPRLVQVALAPHGSAAAGNAYPWFEPGWLATAPNRIDLSFTGAFIATGQAVRQLVSATWWGFWAVNLGFVVPLSAVVVIVAVAAHVPGAVARWSRWLLRAVPVPLLELFLAASVIFALCNVVVFQSW
;
A
#
# COMPACT_ATOMS: atom_id res chain seq x y z
N MET A 1 0.45 19.30 17.23
CA MET A 1 0.49 18.03 16.45
C MET A 1 1.51 18.14 15.33
N ILE A 2 2.16 17.02 14.93
CA ILE A 2 3.28 16.98 13.97
C ILE A 2 2.97 17.70 12.64
N ALA A 3 1.79 17.49 12.06
CA ALA A 3 1.46 18.18 10.81
C ALA A 3 1.31 19.70 10.99
N GLY A 4 1.09 20.21 12.22
CA GLY A 4 1.13 21.64 12.51
C GLY A 4 2.51 22.26 12.31
N LEU A 5 3.58 21.47 12.44
CA LEU A 5 4.96 21.91 12.22
C LEU A 5 5.27 22.16 10.74
N VAL A 6 4.45 21.61 9.84
CA VAL A 6 4.60 21.75 8.40
C VAL A 6 4.09 23.11 7.96
N ARG A 7 5.03 23.97 7.53
CA ARG A 7 4.76 25.34 7.08
C ARG A 7 4.28 25.42 5.63
N ALA A 8 4.48 24.36 4.85
CA ALA A 8 3.98 24.32 3.47
C ALA A 8 2.45 24.39 3.42
N GLU A 9 1.93 24.90 2.30
CA GLU A 9 0.50 24.94 2.03
C GLU A 9 -0.09 23.54 1.93
N LEU A 10 -0.84 23.20 2.97
CA LEU A 10 -1.65 21.98 3.09
C LEU A 10 -3.08 22.37 3.39
N SER A 11 -4.02 21.78 2.67
CA SER A 11 -5.45 21.85 2.98
C SER A 11 -5.72 21.28 4.38
N LEU A 12 -6.89 21.63 4.94
CA LEU A 12 -7.30 21.09 6.24
C LEU A 12 -7.38 19.56 6.20
N VAL A 13 -7.86 18.99 5.09
CA VAL A 13 -7.99 17.55 4.91
C VAL A 13 -6.62 16.87 4.88
N GLU A 14 -5.68 17.35 4.04
CA GLU A 14 -4.32 16.80 3.99
C GLU A 14 -3.64 16.86 5.37
N ARG A 15 -3.76 18.00 6.05
CA ARG A 15 -3.13 18.19 7.37
C ARG A 15 -3.72 17.25 8.42
N SER A 16 -5.03 17.05 8.43
CA SER A 16 -5.71 16.10 9.32
C SER A 16 -5.31 14.66 9.03
N LEU A 17 -5.30 14.23 7.76
CA LEU A 17 -4.96 12.85 7.39
C LEU A 17 -3.49 12.52 7.72
N ILE A 18 -2.56 13.40 7.37
CA ILE A 18 -1.13 13.25 7.72
C ILE A 18 -0.98 13.19 9.25
N THR A 19 -1.78 13.96 9.99
CA THR A 19 -1.78 13.92 11.47
C THR A 19 -2.26 12.58 12.00
N VAL A 20 -3.31 11.98 11.43
CA VAL A 20 -3.79 10.65 11.82
C VAL A 20 -2.69 9.60 11.56
N VAL A 21 -2.12 9.57 10.35
CA VAL A 21 -1.06 8.61 10.00
C VAL A 21 0.16 8.76 10.89
N SER A 22 0.69 9.98 11.00
CA SER A 22 1.86 10.24 11.84
C SER A 22 1.57 10.03 13.33
N GLY A 23 0.36 10.32 13.82
CA GLY A 23 -0.03 10.06 15.19
C GLY A 23 -0.05 8.57 15.52
N VAL A 24 -0.64 7.75 14.65
CA VAL A 24 -0.64 6.28 14.81
C VAL A 24 0.77 5.73 14.77
N ILE A 25 1.58 6.09 13.77
CA ILE A 25 2.94 5.55 13.60
C ILE A 25 3.88 6.03 14.71
N LEU A 26 3.96 7.35 14.94
CA LEU A 26 4.90 7.93 15.91
C LEU A 26 4.47 7.66 17.35
N GLY A 27 3.16 7.66 17.62
CA GLY A 27 2.63 7.28 18.93
C GLY A 27 3.01 5.83 19.27
N SER A 28 2.79 4.90 18.34
CA SER A 28 3.13 3.49 18.54
C SER A 28 4.64 3.27 18.66
N ALA A 29 5.44 3.94 17.83
CA ALA A 29 6.91 3.83 17.89
C ALA A 29 7.45 4.35 19.22
N LEU A 30 6.87 5.43 19.75
CA LEU A 30 7.28 5.98 21.03
C LEU A 30 6.81 5.10 22.20
N SER A 31 5.58 4.58 22.15
CA SER A 31 5.12 3.58 23.13
C SER A 31 6.03 2.35 23.14
N TYR A 32 6.49 1.89 21.98
CA TYR A 32 7.47 0.80 21.87
C TYR A 32 8.78 1.17 22.56
N ALA A 33 9.36 2.33 22.22
CA ALA A 33 10.60 2.79 22.84
C ALA A 33 10.51 2.92 24.37
N LEU A 34 9.38 3.42 24.89
CA LEU A 34 9.13 3.53 26.34
C LEU A 34 8.92 2.18 27.02
N SER A 35 8.40 1.19 26.28
CA SER A 35 8.18 -0.17 26.78
C SER A 35 9.46 -1.01 26.88
N LEU A 36 10.54 -0.63 26.17
CA LEU A 36 11.81 -1.36 26.23
C LEU A 36 12.37 -1.49 27.67
N PRO A 37 12.46 -0.40 28.47
CA PRO A 37 12.98 -0.51 29.84
C PRO A 37 11.96 -0.97 30.89
N THR A 38 10.66 -0.78 30.66
CA THR A 38 9.62 -0.93 31.71
C THR A 38 8.53 -1.96 31.40
N GLY A 39 8.62 -2.61 30.24
CA GLY A 39 7.56 -3.47 29.71
C GLY A 39 6.38 -2.67 29.12
N LEU A 40 5.50 -3.39 28.43
CA LEU A 40 4.27 -2.82 27.89
C LEU A 40 3.18 -2.82 28.97
N ASN A 41 2.66 -1.64 29.31
CA ASN A 41 1.59 -1.46 30.29
C ASN A 41 0.77 -0.21 29.94
N ALA A 42 -0.35 0.03 30.63
CA ALA A 42 -1.22 1.17 30.35
C ALA A 42 -0.49 2.54 30.38
N GLY A 43 0.50 2.68 31.27
CA GLY A 43 1.31 3.89 31.37
C GLY A 43 2.17 4.13 30.12
N THR A 44 2.92 3.12 29.68
CA THR A 44 3.77 3.23 28.46
C THR A 44 2.94 3.35 27.18
N VAL A 45 1.77 2.69 27.14
CA VAL A 45 0.80 2.82 26.05
C VAL A 45 0.33 4.27 25.91
N LEU A 46 -0.13 4.90 26.98
CA LEU A 46 -0.68 6.27 26.93
C LEU A 46 0.40 7.35 26.82
N ALA A 47 1.59 7.12 27.39
CA ALA A 47 2.68 8.08 27.38
C ALA A 47 3.20 8.38 25.97
N GLY A 48 3.29 7.39 25.07
CA GLY A 48 3.76 7.58 23.70
C GLY A 48 2.96 8.63 22.93
N PRO A 49 1.65 8.42 22.68
CA PRO A 49 0.79 9.42 22.04
C PRO A 49 0.77 10.76 22.80
N ALA A 50 0.76 10.74 24.14
CA ALA A 50 0.76 11.96 24.94
C ALA A 50 2.02 12.81 24.72
N ILE A 51 3.21 12.19 24.67
CA ILE A 51 4.48 12.89 24.39
C ILE A 51 4.51 13.40 22.95
N VAL A 52 4.01 12.63 21.98
CA VAL A 52 3.91 13.10 20.59
C VAL A 52 3.01 14.34 20.47
N ILE A 53 1.88 14.34 21.17
CA ILE A 53 0.97 15.48 21.25
C ILE A 53 1.67 16.65 21.94
N ALA A 54 2.29 16.42 23.11
CA ALA A 54 2.98 17.43 23.91
C ALA A 54 4.15 18.06 23.14
N ALA A 55 4.98 17.28 22.46
CA ALA A 55 6.05 17.77 21.60
C ALA A 55 5.49 18.65 20.47
N GLY A 56 4.38 18.23 19.85
CA GLY A 56 3.68 19.02 18.85
C GLY A 56 3.01 20.30 19.39
N ILE A 57 2.71 20.39 20.69
CA ILE A 57 2.20 21.60 21.37
C ILE A 57 3.37 22.47 21.83
N ALA A 58 4.44 21.90 22.38
CA ALA A 58 5.64 22.63 22.81
C ALA A 58 6.31 23.33 21.62
N ALA A 59 6.45 22.63 20.50
CA ALA A 59 6.90 23.26 19.25
C ALA A 59 5.93 24.35 18.74
N SER A 60 4.68 24.39 19.23
CA SER A 60 3.74 25.49 19.03
C SER A 60 3.87 26.66 19.98
N ALA A 61 4.29 26.41 21.21
CA ALA A 61 4.42 27.44 22.23
C ALA A 61 5.76 28.18 22.10
N PHE A 62 6.84 27.44 21.81
CA PHE A 62 8.20 27.98 21.74
C PHE A 62 8.65 28.35 20.31
N GLY A 63 8.04 27.75 19.29
CA GLY A 63 8.12 28.22 17.92
C GLY A 63 6.90 29.08 17.62
N HIS A 64 7.07 30.34 17.22
CA HIS A 64 5.97 31.02 16.53
C HIS A 64 5.52 30.08 15.38
N THR A 65 4.24 29.66 15.34
CA THR A 65 3.47 29.37 14.10
C THR A 65 2.85 28.00 13.72
N PRO A 66 2.69 26.91 14.52
CA PRO A 66 1.90 25.77 14.02
C PRO A 66 0.37 25.98 14.16
N LEU A 67 -0.10 26.73 15.17
CA LEU A 67 -1.50 27.16 15.30
C LEU A 67 -1.99 28.01 14.12
N PRO A 68 -1.24 29.03 13.64
CA PRO A 68 -1.55 29.76 12.42
C PRO A 68 -1.78 28.88 11.18
N ALA A 69 -0.96 27.85 10.97
CA ALA A 69 -1.12 26.97 9.81
C ALA A 69 -2.45 26.20 9.85
N TRP A 70 -2.84 25.71 11.03
CA TRP A 70 -4.16 25.12 11.25
C TRP A 70 -5.29 26.15 11.11
N ARG A 71 -5.12 27.36 11.65
CA ARG A 71 -6.13 28.43 11.53
C ARG A 71 -6.33 28.85 10.07
N ALA A 72 -5.26 28.96 9.30
CA ALA A 72 -5.29 29.29 7.88
C ALA A 72 -6.00 28.19 7.08
N SER A 73 -5.63 26.92 7.28
CA SER A 73 -6.29 25.80 6.58
C SER A 73 -7.76 25.65 6.97
N MET A 74 -8.12 25.89 8.24
CA MET A 74 -9.51 25.95 8.70
C MET A 74 -10.27 27.11 8.07
N ALA A 75 -9.69 28.30 7.99
CA ALA A 75 -10.31 29.46 7.35
C ALA A 75 -10.56 29.20 5.86
N ALA A 76 -9.56 28.68 5.14
CA ALA A 76 -9.69 28.30 3.73
C ALA A 76 -10.77 27.23 3.51
N ALA A 77 -10.81 26.20 4.36
CA ALA A 77 -11.84 25.16 4.31
C ALA A 77 -13.25 25.72 4.54
N ARG A 78 -13.42 26.64 5.51
CA ARG A 78 -14.71 27.31 5.75
C ARG A 78 -15.15 28.15 4.56
N THR A 79 -14.23 28.89 3.95
CA THR A 79 -14.52 29.69 2.75
C THR A 79 -14.93 28.80 1.57
N ALA A 80 -14.20 27.71 1.32
CA ALA A 80 -14.54 26.74 0.28
C ALA A 80 -15.88 26.04 0.53
N TRP A 81 -16.19 25.74 1.80
CA TRP A 81 -17.49 25.18 2.19
C TRP A 81 -18.63 26.15 1.90
N ARG A 82 -18.47 27.42 2.29
CA ARG A 82 -19.49 28.47 2.09
C ARG A 82 -19.71 28.79 0.61
N SER A 83 -18.66 28.71 -0.22
CA SER A 83 -18.79 28.99 -1.65
C SER A 83 -19.50 27.87 -2.42
N ASN A 84 -19.42 26.61 -1.96
CA ASN A 84 -20.14 25.50 -2.57
C ASN A 84 -20.56 24.43 -1.55
N PRO A 85 -21.60 24.70 -0.73
CA PRO A 85 -22.00 23.81 0.36
C PRO A 85 -22.51 22.47 -0.16
N ARG A 86 -23.16 22.44 -1.33
CA ARG A 86 -23.63 21.19 -1.95
C ARG A 86 -22.48 20.24 -2.24
N ARG A 87 -21.40 20.71 -2.90
CA ARG A 87 -20.22 19.89 -3.17
C ARG A 87 -19.57 19.40 -1.88
N ALA A 88 -19.51 20.25 -0.86
CA ALA A 88 -18.91 19.90 0.42
C ALA A 88 -19.71 18.80 1.15
N TRP A 89 -21.04 18.91 1.19
CA TRP A 89 -21.92 17.88 1.76
C TRP A 89 -21.87 16.56 0.98
N VAL A 90 -21.81 16.61 -0.35
CA VAL A 90 -21.62 15.41 -1.18
C VAL A 90 -20.30 14.72 -0.85
N ALA A 91 -19.20 15.48 -0.71
CA ALA A 91 -17.91 14.92 -0.33
C ALA A 91 -17.94 14.27 1.07
N VAL A 92 -18.61 14.90 2.04
CA VAL A 92 -18.83 14.32 3.38
C VAL A 92 -19.67 13.05 3.30
N GLY A 93 -20.76 13.05 2.52
CA GLY A 93 -21.61 11.87 2.34
C GLY A 93 -20.86 10.69 1.70
N ILE A 94 -20.04 10.95 0.67
CA ILE A 94 -19.19 9.93 0.05
C ILE A 94 -18.14 9.41 1.03
N ALA A 95 -17.50 10.30 1.80
CA ALA A 95 -16.53 9.89 2.82
C ALA A 95 -17.20 9.06 3.94
N ALA A 96 -18.39 9.45 4.40
CA ALA A 96 -19.15 8.70 5.40
C ALA A 96 -19.56 7.32 4.89
N LEU A 97 -20.02 7.23 3.63
CA LEU A 97 -20.32 5.95 2.98
C LEU A 97 -19.06 5.07 2.87
N GLY A 98 -17.94 5.65 2.44
CA GLY A 98 -16.66 4.95 2.38
C GLY A 98 -16.21 4.42 3.75
N ALA A 99 -16.34 5.24 4.80
CA ALA A 99 -16.04 4.81 6.16
C ALA A 99 -16.96 3.67 6.63
N ALA A 100 -18.26 3.74 6.33
CA ALA A 100 -19.22 2.69 6.67
C ALA A 100 -18.90 1.37 5.93
N VAL A 101 -18.61 1.44 4.62
CA VAL A 101 -18.21 0.26 3.83
C VAL A 101 -16.95 -0.38 4.40
N VAL A 102 -15.91 0.42 4.67
CA VAL A 102 -14.67 -0.07 5.27
C VAL A 102 -14.94 -0.70 6.65
N ALA A 103 -15.72 -0.05 7.50
CA ALA A 103 -16.07 -0.59 8.81
C ALA A 103 -16.78 -1.96 8.70
N VAL A 104 -17.76 -2.08 7.80
CA VAL A 104 -18.48 -3.35 7.57
C VAL A 104 -17.52 -4.44 7.09
N ILE A 105 -16.66 -4.16 6.13
CA ILE A 105 -15.68 -5.14 5.63
C ILE A 105 -14.76 -5.61 6.77
N PHE A 106 -14.24 -4.68 7.57
CA PHE A 106 -13.34 -4.99 8.69
C PHE A 106 -14.01 -5.67 9.87
N THR A 107 -15.35 -5.66 9.98
CA THR A 107 -16.05 -6.53 10.96
C THR A 107 -16.01 -8.01 10.57
N ARG A 108 -15.65 -8.32 9.32
CA ARG A 108 -15.59 -9.67 8.77
C ARG A 108 -14.16 -10.13 8.48
N THR A 109 -13.14 -9.42 8.95
CA THR A 109 -11.74 -9.87 8.81
C THR A 109 -11.47 -11.03 9.76
N VAL A 110 -11.00 -10.78 10.98
CA VAL A 110 -11.01 -11.75 12.08
C VAL A 110 -12.02 -11.26 13.09
N PHE A 111 -12.88 -12.15 13.56
CA PHE A 111 -13.91 -11.84 14.55
C PHE A 111 -14.10 -13.02 15.50
N SER A 112 -14.68 -12.75 16.68
CA SER A 112 -15.05 -13.80 17.62
C SER A 112 -16.51 -14.19 17.44
N HIS A 113 -16.79 -15.48 17.36
CA HIS A 113 -18.13 -16.05 17.29
C HIS A 113 -18.19 -17.29 18.18
N ASP A 114 -19.12 -17.33 19.14
CA ASP A 114 -19.36 -18.45 20.07
C ASP A 114 -18.09 -19.00 20.75
N GLY A 115 -17.20 -18.10 21.16
CA GLY A 115 -15.94 -18.45 21.85
C GLY A 115 -14.82 -18.92 20.91
N THR A 116 -15.06 -18.96 19.61
CA THR A 116 -14.06 -19.26 18.58
C THR A 116 -13.62 -17.99 17.85
N LEU A 117 -12.42 -18.02 17.27
CA LEU A 117 -11.96 -17.00 16.34
C LEU A 117 -12.20 -17.50 14.91
N GLU A 118 -12.91 -16.70 14.14
CA GLU A 118 -13.24 -16.98 12.75
C GLU A 118 -12.69 -15.86 11.86
N ALA A 119 -12.54 -16.17 10.57
CA ALA A 119 -12.24 -15.16 9.57
C ALA A 119 -13.20 -15.25 8.39
N GLY A 120 -13.65 -14.10 7.90
CA GLY A 120 -14.55 -14.05 6.75
C GLY A 120 -13.88 -14.40 5.42
N TYR A 121 -12.54 -14.42 5.38
CA TYR A 121 -11.77 -14.76 4.19
C TYR A 121 -10.52 -15.58 4.52
N ALA A 122 -10.23 -16.62 3.73
CA ALA A 122 -9.14 -17.56 4.01
C ALA A 122 -7.76 -16.89 4.03
N THR A 123 -7.49 -15.94 3.13
CA THR A 123 -6.20 -15.23 3.10
C THR A 123 -6.03 -14.29 4.28
N VAL A 124 -7.13 -13.72 4.80
CA VAL A 124 -7.08 -12.95 6.05
C VAL A 124 -6.64 -13.86 7.19
N TRP A 125 -7.20 -15.08 7.33
CA TRP A 125 -6.74 -16.01 8.36
C TRP A 125 -5.26 -16.40 8.20
N ALA A 126 -4.84 -16.68 6.96
CA ALA A 126 -3.46 -17.09 6.66
C ALA A 126 -2.42 -16.07 7.14
N ASP A 127 -2.70 -14.77 7.00
CA ASP A 127 -1.79 -13.70 7.43
C ASP A 127 -2.07 -13.25 8.87
N TRP A 128 -3.34 -13.06 9.25
CA TRP A 128 -3.71 -12.49 10.54
C TRP A 128 -3.51 -13.44 11.71
N SER A 129 -3.45 -14.76 11.48
CA SER A 129 -3.06 -15.71 12.54
C SER A 129 -1.63 -15.44 13.05
N GLN A 130 -0.69 -15.10 12.17
CA GLN A 130 0.64 -14.65 12.54
C GLN A 130 0.60 -13.30 13.26
N HIS A 131 -0.21 -12.34 12.78
CA HIS A 131 -0.34 -11.02 13.42
C HIS A 131 -0.96 -11.10 14.82
N LEU A 132 -1.99 -11.92 15.02
CA LEU A 132 -2.57 -12.22 16.34
C LEU A 132 -1.51 -12.80 17.29
N THR A 133 -0.67 -13.71 16.79
CA THR A 133 0.40 -14.31 17.59
C THR A 133 1.43 -13.26 18.00
N THR A 134 1.83 -12.39 17.06
CA THR A 134 2.82 -11.34 17.30
C THR A 134 2.29 -10.27 18.27
N GLU A 135 1.06 -9.81 18.07
CA GLU A 135 0.35 -8.91 18.96
C GLU A 135 0.29 -9.45 20.39
N ASN A 136 -0.21 -10.68 20.58
CA ASN A 136 -0.35 -11.27 21.91
C ASN A 136 1.00 -11.53 22.57
N SER A 137 2.06 -11.80 21.78
CA SER A 137 3.41 -11.90 22.33
C SER A 137 3.86 -10.60 23.02
N PHE A 138 3.53 -9.44 22.45
CA PHE A 138 3.80 -8.15 23.08
C PHE A 138 2.86 -7.88 24.26
N ALA A 139 1.55 -8.07 24.06
CA ALA A 139 0.54 -7.68 25.04
C ALA A 139 0.53 -8.56 26.30
N LEU A 140 0.75 -9.86 26.14
CA LEU A 140 0.53 -10.86 27.20
C LEU A 140 1.82 -11.55 27.64
N ALA A 141 2.80 -11.73 26.74
CA ALA A 141 4.02 -12.48 27.02
C ALA A 141 5.25 -11.59 27.28
N GLY A 142 5.10 -10.27 27.30
CA GLY A 142 6.19 -9.34 27.61
C GLY A 142 7.31 -9.31 26.56
N ASN A 143 7.02 -9.64 25.29
CA ASN A 143 7.99 -9.74 24.20
C ASN A 143 8.50 -8.37 23.69
N THR A 144 8.75 -7.38 24.55
CA THR A 144 9.24 -6.05 24.13
C THR A 144 10.64 -6.09 23.53
N GLY A 145 11.41 -7.16 23.77
CA GLY A 145 12.69 -7.44 23.14
C GLY A 145 12.61 -7.82 21.65
N SER A 146 11.41 -7.92 21.06
CA SER A 146 11.19 -8.29 19.65
C SER A 146 11.86 -9.61 19.28
N THR A 147 11.60 -10.66 20.07
CA THR A 147 11.93 -12.04 19.71
C THR A 147 10.84 -12.62 18.81
N ASN A 148 11.20 -13.50 17.89
CA ASN A 148 10.22 -14.10 16.99
C ASN A 148 9.33 -15.08 17.78
N PRO A 149 8.00 -14.86 17.84
CA PRO A 149 7.11 -15.71 18.62
C PRO A 149 6.80 -17.06 17.94
N LEU A 150 7.11 -17.20 16.65
CA LEU A 150 6.92 -18.44 15.88
C LEU A 150 8.19 -19.29 15.80
N PHE A 151 9.36 -18.65 15.84
CA PHE A 151 10.66 -19.31 15.72
C PHE A 151 11.55 -18.99 16.92
N SER A 152 11.51 -19.86 17.93
CA SER A 152 12.27 -19.69 19.17
C SER A 152 13.77 -19.46 18.91
N GLY A 153 14.35 -18.53 19.67
CA GLY A 153 15.77 -18.19 19.59
C GLY A 153 16.16 -17.29 18.40
N THR A 154 15.20 -16.84 17.58
CA THR A 154 15.47 -15.93 16.46
C THR A 154 14.91 -14.53 16.71
N PRO A 155 15.56 -13.46 16.21
CA PRO A 155 15.03 -12.11 16.30
C PRO A 155 13.79 -11.94 15.40
N LEU A 156 12.85 -11.08 15.81
CA LEU A 156 11.72 -10.68 14.99
C LEU A 156 12.19 -9.70 13.91
N LEU A 157 12.50 -10.23 12.72
CA LEU A 157 12.95 -9.45 11.56
C LEU A 157 11.79 -8.86 10.76
N TYR A 158 10.62 -9.51 10.79
CA TYR A 158 9.40 -8.98 10.18
C TYR A 158 9.03 -7.60 10.79
N PRO A 159 8.57 -6.62 9.98
CA PRO A 159 8.12 -5.32 10.49
C PRO A 159 6.96 -5.47 11.48
N PHE A 160 7.19 -5.12 12.74
CA PHE A 160 6.28 -5.48 13.84
C PHE A 160 5.49 -4.30 14.40
N LEU A 161 5.73 -3.06 13.94
CA LEU A 161 5.14 -1.88 14.60
C LEU A 161 3.60 -1.87 14.50
N ALA A 162 3.05 -2.37 13.40
CA ALA A 162 1.61 -2.51 13.27
C ALA A 162 1.07 -3.41 14.39
N ASP A 163 1.69 -4.57 14.63
CA ASP A 163 1.22 -5.56 15.61
C ASP A 163 1.45 -5.09 17.04
N PHE A 164 2.56 -4.38 17.27
CA PHE A 164 2.79 -3.68 18.52
C PHE A 164 1.70 -2.62 18.78
N GLN A 165 1.25 -1.89 17.76
CA GLN A 165 0.14 -0.94 17.91
C GLN A 165 -1.15 -1.65 18.35
N SER A 166 -1.46 -2.82 17.81
CA SER A 166 -2.61 -3.62 18.26
C SER A 166 -2.43 -4.07 19.71
N ALA A 167 -1.22 -4.50 20.08
CA ALA A 167 -0.90 -4.89 21.45
C ALA A 167 -1.17 -3.76 22.45
N THR A 168 -0.94 -2.50 22.06
CA THR A 168 -1.31 -1.35 22.90
C THR A 168 -2.81 -1.29 23.18
N LEU A 169 -3.66 -1.65 22.22
CA LEU A 169 -5.11 -1.67 22.40
C LEU A 169 -5.54 -2.87 23.26
N VAL A 170 -4.92 -4.03 23.09
CA VAL A 170 -5.17 -5.20 23.96
C VAL A 170 -4.84 -4.89 25.41
N VAL A 171 -3.72 -4.20 25.68
CA VAL A 171 -3.35 -3.76 27.04
C VAL A 171 -4.36 -2.76 27.62
N LEU A 172 -5.05 -1.99 26.78
CA LEU A 172 -6.15 -1.12 27.19
C LEU A 172 -7.52 -1.83 27.26
N GLY A 173 -7.57 -3.14 27.05
CA GLY A 173 -8.77 -3.98 27.19
C GLY A 173 -9.54 -4.25 25.91
N ALA A 174 -9.00 -3.94 24.73
CA ALA A 174 -9.62 -4.34 23.47
C ALA A 174 -9.47 -5.85 23.24
N GLY A 175 -10.47 -6.48 22.61
CA GLY A 175 -10.34 -7.85 22.13
C GLY A 175 -9.29 -7.94 20.99
N PRO A 176 -8.45 -8.99 20.91
CA PRO A 176 -7.37 -9.09 19.91
C PRO A 176 -7.83 -8.89 18.47
N ALA A 177 -8.96 -9.51 18.09
CA ALA A 177 -9.55 -9.34 16.76
C ALA A 177 -9.87 -7.87 16.43
N ALA A 178 -10.48 -7.15 17.37
CA ALA A 178 -10.81 -5.74 17.21
C ALA A 178 -9.55 -4.84 17.22
N ALA A 179 -8.56 -5.20 18.03
CA ALA A 179 -7.28 -4.50 18.10
C ALA A 179 -6.48 -4.58 16.79
N LEU A 180 -6.61 -5.67 16.02
CA LEU A 180 -6.11 -5.75 14.64
C LEU A 180 -6.98 -4.96 13.66
N ALA A 181 -8.31 -5.14 13.72
CA ALA A 181 -9.23 -4.67 12.69
C ALA A 181 -9.44 -3.15 12.70
N VAL A 182 -9.66 -2.54 13.87
CA VAL A 182 -10.04 -1.12 13.98
C VAL A 182 -8.95 -0.17 13.45
N PRO A 183 -7.66 -0.33 13.81
CA PRO A 183 -6.60 0.53 13.28
C PRO A 183 -6.40 0.36 11.77
N SER A 184 -6.50 -0.87 11.26
CA SER A 184 -6.39 -1.16 9.84
C SER A 184 -7.56 -0.54 9.06
N ALA A 185 -8.79 -0.65 9.57
CA ALA A 185 -9.98 -0.01 8.99
C ALA A 185 -9.82 1.52 8.92
N LEU A 186 -9.36 2.13 10.01
CA LEU A 186 -9.07 3.56 10.05
C LEU A 186 -8.05 3.96 8.97
N LEU A 187 -6.94 3.24 8.87
CA LEU A 187 -5.89 3.57 7.91
C LEU A 187 -6.30 3.29 6.46
N VAL A 188 -7.06 2.24 6.17
CA VAL A 188 -7.64 1.99 4.84
C VAL A 188 -8.56 3.15 4.42
N PHE A 189 -9.43 3.61 5.31
CA PHE A 189 -10.26 4.78 5.04
C PHE A 189 -9.41 6.04 4.78
N VAL A 190 -8.39 6.28 5.63
CA VAL A 190 -7.47 7.41 5.48
C VAL A 190 -6.68 7.33 4.17
N ILE A 191 -6.25 6.14 3.74
CA ILE A 191 -5.58 5.92 2.45
C ILE A 191 -6.47 6.37 1.29
N GLY A 192 -7.75 6.00 1.27
CA GLY A 192 -8.69 6.43 0.24
C GLY A 192 -8.73 7.95 0.11
N LEU A 193 -8.79 8.67 1.24
CA LEU A 193 -8.79 10.13 1.24
C LEU A 193 -7.40 10.71 0.86
N LEU A 194 -6.31 10.09 1.29
CA LEU A 194 -4.95 10.50 0.92
C LEU A 194 -4.68 10.34 -0.58
N ILE A 195 -5.20 9.29 -1.22
CA ILE A 195 -5.15 9.10 -2.68
C ILE A 195 -5.88 10.26 -3.37
N VAL A 196 -7.07 10.63 -2.89
CA VAL A 196 -7.81 11.78 -3.44
C VAL A 196 -7.00 13.06 -3.31
N CYS A 197 -6.44 13.34 -2.14
CA CYS A 197 -5.59 14.51 -1.91
C CYS A 197 -4.38 14.52 -2.84
N LEU A 198 -3.65 13.40 -2.94
CA LEU A 198 -2.46 13.30 -3.78
C LEU A 198 -2.83 13.48 -5.25
N ALA A 199 -3.87 12.83 -5.74
CA ALA A 199 -4.35 12.98 -7.12
C ALA A 199 -4.68 14.45 -7.44
N ARG A 200 -5.41 15.14 -6.55
CA ARG A 200 -5.73 16.57 -6.71
C ARG A 200 -4.47 17.42 -6.77
N ARG A 201 -3.47 17.12 -5.94
CA ARG A 201 -2.19 17.83 -5.88
C ARG A 201 -1.33 17.59 -7.13
N LEU A 202 -1.48 16.42 -7.74
CA LEU A 202 -0.86 16.08 -9.02
C LEU A 202 -1.60 16.65 -10.23
N GLY A 203 -2.65 17.46 -10.04
CA GLY A 203 -3.40 18.12 -11.12
C GLY A 203 -4.57 17.29 -11.67
N VAL A 204 -4.94 16.19 -11.02
CA VAL A 204 -6.08 15.36 -11.44
C VAL A 204 -7.40 15.97 -10.94
N GLY A 205 -8.44 15.92 -11.78
CA GLY A 205 -9.81 16.28 -11.38
C GLY A 205 -10.38 15.34 -10.32
N LEU A 206 -11.46 15.74 -9.64
CA LEU A 206 -12.10 14.91 -8.62
C LEU A 206 -12.57 13.54 -9.16
N GLY A 207 -13.13 13.52 -10.38
CA GLY A 207 -13.56 12.26 -11.01
C GLY A 207 -12.40 11.29 -11.22
N GLY A 208 -11.26 11.77 -11.75
CA GLY A 208 -10.05 10.95 -11.89
C GLY A 208 -9.46 10.52 -10.56
N ALA A 209 -9.57 11.34 -9.51
CA ALA A 209 -9.15 10.98 -8.16
C ALA A 209 -10.00 9.84 -7.56
N VAL A 210 -11.33 9.86 -7.78
CA VAL A 210 -12.22 8.76 -7.37
C VAL A 210 -11.90 7.48 -8.15
N VAL A 211 -11.67 7.58 -9.45
CA VAL A 211 -11.23 6.43 -10.27
C VAL A 211 -9.90 5.87 -9.75
N ALA A 212 -8.96 6.72 -9.35
CA ALA A 212 -7.70 6.27 -8.76
C ALA A 212 -7.91 5.48 -7.46
N VAL A 213 -8.82 5.91 -6.57
CA VAL A 213 -9.19 5.14 -5.37
C VAL A 213 -9.73 3.76 -5.75
N LEU A 214 -10.67 3.71 -6.71
CA LEU A 214 -11.27 2.44 -7.15
C LEU A 214 -10.22 1.51 -7.75
N VAL A 215 -9.33 2.00 -8.61
CA VAL A 215 -8.26 1.18 -9.22
C VAL A 215 -7.28 0.68 -8.16
N VAL A 216 -6.91 1.51 -7.19
CA VAL A 216 -5.97 1.13 -6.13
C VAL A 216 -6.57 0.05 -5.22
N PHE A 217 -7.86 0.16 -4.86
CA PHE A 217 -8.50 -0.79 -3.96
C PHE A 217 -9.09 -2.02 -4.64
N LEU A 218 -9.66 -1.90 -5.83
CA LEU A 218 -10.39 -2.98 -6.50
C LEU A 218 -9.64 -3.56 -7.71
N GLY A 219 -8.61 -2.86 -8.19
CA GLY A 219 -7.90 -3.22 -9.41
C GLY A 219 -8.63 -2.75 -10.67
N GLY A 220 -8.03 -3.01 -11.83
CA GLY A 220 -8.62 -2.75 -13.15
C GLY A 220 -8.77 -3.99 -14.03
N GLY A 221 -8.43 -5.18 -13.50
CA GLY A 221 -8.34 -6.43 -14.23
C GLY A 221 -9.64 -6.87 -14.90
N ILE A 222 -9.54 -7.44 -16.11
CA ILE A 222 -10.68 -8.04 -16.82
C ILE A 222 -10.97 -9.48 -16.40
N GLY A 223 -10.17 -10.04 -15.48
CA GLY A 223 -10.31 -11.42 -15.06
C GLY A 223 -11.61 -11.75 -14.32
N PHE A 224 -12.35 -10.74 -13.83
CA PHE A 224 -13.71 -10.94 -13.30
C PHE A 224 -14.67 -11.57 -14.33
N VAL A 225 -14.35 -11.54 -15.63
CA VAL A 225 -15.15 -12.20 -16.68
C VAL A 225 -15.21 -13.72 -16.45
N GLY A 226 -14.16 -14.33 -15.88
CA GLY A 226 -14.17 -15.75 -15.50
C GLY A 226 -15.10 -16.07 -14.34
N LEU A 227 -15.38 -15.09 -13.47
CA LEU A 227 -16.17 -15.28 -12.25
C LEU A 227 -17.59 -15.77 -12.53
N PHE A 228 -18.19 -15.36 -13.64
CA PHE A 228 -19.49 -15.87 -14.06
C PHE A 228 -19.43 -17.37 -14.35
N ALA A 229 -18.42 -17.81 -15.10
CA ALA A 229 -18.27 -19.22 -15.44
C ALA A 229 -18.00 -20.05 -14.17
N ASP A 230 -17.14 -19.57 -13.29
CA ASP A 230 -16.80 -20.25 -12.02
C ASP A 230 -18.03 -20.40 -11.11
N ALA A 231 -18.79 -19.32 -10.91
CA ALA A 231 -20.01 -19.35 -10.10
C ALA A 231 -21.11 -20.21 -10.75
N CYS A 232 -21.23 -20.19 -12.07
CA CYS A 232 -22.18 -21.02 -12.81
C CYS A 232 -21.86 -22.52 -12.67
N ILE A 233 -20.58 -22.91 -12.76
CA ILE A 233 -20.14 -24.29 -12.55
C ILE A 233 -20.33 -24.69 -11.09
N SER A 234 -20.01 -23.80 -10.14
CA SER A 234 -20.22 -24.03 -8.71
C SER A 234 -21.71 -24.26 -8.37
N HIS A 235 -22.63 -23.63 -9.09
CA HIS A 235 -24.07 -23.85 -8.94
C HIS A 235 -24.51 -25.24 -9.42
N GLY A 236 -23.69 -25.92 -10.22
CA GLY A 236 -23.95 -27.25 -10.78
C GLY A 236 -24.30 -27.27 -12.27
N TYR A 237 -24.13 -26.17 -13.00
CA TYR A 237 -24.29 -26.16 -14.46
C TYR A 237 -23.04 -26.69 -15.18
N THR A 238 -23.23 -27.16 -16.41
CA THR A 238 -22.11 -27.65 -17.25
C THR A 238 -21.29 -26.49 -17.82
N THR A 239 -20.02 -26.73 -18.12
CA THR A 239 -19.12 -25.74 -18.76
C THR A 239 -19.69 -25.15 -20.04
N ALA A 240 -20.42 -25.95 -20.84
CA ALA A 240 -21.09 -25.49 -22.06
C ALA A 240 -22.22 -24.48 -21.78
N GLN A 241 -22.97 -24.69 -20.69
CA GLN A 241 -24.05 -23.80 -20.27
C GLN A 241 -23.53 -22.47 -19.69
N CYS A 242 -22.33 -22.50 -19.11
CA CYS A 242 -21.70 -21.35 -18.45
C CYS A 242 -20.97 -20.39 -19.39
N THR A 243 -21.35 -20.37 -20.67
CA THR A 243 -20.83 -19.43 -21.66
C THR A 243 -21.82 -18.31 -21.94
N VAL A 244 -21.31 -17.10 -22.21
CA VAL A 244 -22.15 -15.95 -22.61
C VAL A 244 -22.98 -16.30 -23.85
N GLN A 245 -22.39 -17.03 -24.80
CA GLN A 245 -23.08 -17.48 -26.00
C GLN A 245 -24.28 -18.38 -25.68
N TYR A 246 -24.13 -19.34 -24.76
CA TYR A 246 -25.24 -20.23 -24.38
C TYR A 246 -26.39 -19.45 -23.75
N VAL A 247 -26.10 -18.56 -22.80
CA VAL A 247 -27.10 -17.71 -22.13
C VAL A 247 -27.87 -16.86 -23.12
N VAL A 248 -27.19 -16.24 -24.09
CA VAL A 248 -27.80 -15.39 -25.11
C VAL A 248 -28.65 -16.20 -26.10
N THR A 249 -28.19 -17.40 -26.48
CA THR A 249 -28.86 -18.24 -27.48
C THR A 249 -30.01 -19.08 -26.92
N HIS A 250 -30.08 -19.26 -25.60
CA HIS A 250 -31.12 -20.05 -24.91
C HIS A 250 -31.82 -19.23 -23.82
N PRO A 251 -32.55 -18.15 -24.16
CA PRO A 251 -33.04 -17.17 -23.18
C PRO A 251 -33.95 -17.78 -22.09
N GLY A 252 -34.71 -18.83 -22.40
CA GLY A 252 -35.55 -19.52 -21.40
C GLY A 252 -34.75 -20.17 -20.27
N ASN A 253 -33.64 -20.83 -20.61
CA ASN A 253 -32.74 -21.44 -19.63
C ASN A 253 -31.72 -20.42 -19.08
N GLY A 254 -31.33 -19.45 -19.92
CA GLY A 254 -30.33 -18.44 -19.62
C GLY A 254 -30.71 -17.56 -18.44
N VAL A 255 -31.99 -17.19 -18.28
CA VAL A 255 -32.44 -16.41 -17.11
C VAL A 255 -32.23 -17.19 -15.81
N GLY A 256 -32.55 -18.49 -15.79
CA GLY A 256 -32.34 -19.35 -14.61
C GLY A 256 -30.86 -19.53 -14.28
N ILE A 257 -30.02 -19.73 -15.31
CA ILE A 257 -28.57 -19.82 -15.16
C ILE A 257 -28.00 -18.52 -14.56
N VAL A 258 -28.35 -17.37 -15.14
CA VAL A 258 -27.88 -16.07 -14.65
C VAL A 258 -28.36 -15.80 -13.22
N ALA A 259 -29.62 -16.10 -12.90
CA ALA A 259 -30.15 -15.92 -11.56
C ALA A 259 -29.41 -16.79 -10.52
N GLY A 260 -29.21 -18.08 -10.81
CA GLY A 260 -28.45 -19.00 -9.94
C GLY A 260 -26.98 -18.59 -9.81
N THR A 261 -26.37 -18.16 -10.91
CA THR A 261 -24.97 -17.70 -10.92
C THR A 261 -24.78 -16.42 -10.10
N LEU A 262 -25.71 -15.45 -10.21
CA LEU A 262 -25.66 -14.22 -9.42
C LEU A 262 -25.82 -14.47 -7.92
N HIS A 263 -26.60 -15.47 -7.54
CA HIS A 263 -26.75 -15.89 -6.14
C HIS A 263 -25.43 -16.42 -5.56
N ASP A 264 -24.69 -17.23 -6.33
CA ASP A 264 -23.46 -17.88 -5.87
C ASP A 264 -22.20 -17.03 -6.04
N LEU A 265 -22.30 -15.93 -6.81
CA LEU A 265 -21.18 -15.03 -7.11
C LEU A 265 -20.42 -14.54 -5.86
N PRO A 266 -21.08 -14.12 -4.76
CA PRO A 266 -20.36 -13.78 -3.53
C PRO A 266 -19.54 -14.94 -2.98
N GLY A 267 -20.10 -16.17 -2.96
CA GLY A 267 -19.40 -17.36 -2.52
C GLY A 267 -18.17 -17.67 -3.37
N ALA A 268 -18.32 -17.59 -4.70
CA ALA A 268 -17.24 -17.80 -5.66
C ALA A 268 -16.09 -16.80 -5.51
N VAL A 269 -16.40 -15.52 -5.25
CA VAL A 269 -15.39 -14.49 -4.94
C VAL A 269 -14.63 -14.83 -3.66
N MET A 270 -15.34 -15.26 -2.62
CA MET A 270 -14.74 -15.57 -1.32
C MET A 270 -13.96 -16.90 -1.33
N SER A 271 -14.26 -17.81 -2.27
CA SER A 271 -13.57 -19.09 -2.44
C SER A 271 -12.41 -19.03 -3.45
N GLN A 272 -12.06 -17.85 -3.98
CA GLN A 272 -10.93 -17.70 -4.90
C GLN A 272 -9.66 -18.32 -4.29
N SER A 273 -9.02 -19.20 -5.07
CA SER A 273 -7.82 -19.92 -4.65
C SER A 273 -6.65 -18.99 -4.35
N ARG A 274 -5.75 -19.49 -3.49
CA ARG A 274 -4.58 -18.77 -2.98
C ARG A 274 -3.48 -18.68 -4.05
N ALA A 275 -2.72 -17.59 -4.03
CA ALA A 275 -1.47 -17.47 -4.81
C ALA A 275 -0.26 -17.00 -3.96
N TYR A 276 -0.38 -16.92 -2.63
CA TYR A 276 0.75 -16.56 -1.76
C TYR A 276 1.78 -17.69 -1.60
N ASP A 277 1.43 -18.91 -1.97
CA ASP A 277 2.32 -20.06 -1.94
C ASP A 277 3.18 -20.17 -3.20
N GLY A 278 2.90 -19.37 -4.24
CA GLY A 278 3.68 -19.31 -5.48
C GLY A 278 4.28 -20.66 -5.84
N LEU A 279 3.46 -21.73 -5.97
CA LEU A 279 4.10 -23.01 -6.20
C LEU A 279 4.61 -23.09 -7.66
N PRO A 280 5.91 -23.42 -7.87
CA PRO A 280 6.91 -23.49 -6.80
C PRO A 280 8.39 -23.25 -7.14
N SER A 281 9.13 -22.87 -6.09
CA SER A 281 10.58 -23.06 -5.97
C SER A 281 11.06 -24.53 -6.04
N ASN A 282 10.13 -25.49 -6.25
CA ASN A 282 10.34 -26.94 -6.29
C ASN A 282 9.65 -27.65 -7.50
N GLY A 283 9.45 -27.00 -8.66
CA GLY A 283 9.12 -27.68 -9.93
C GLY A 283 7.69 -28.20 -10.21
N GLY A 284 6.65 -27.53 -9.72
CA GLY A 284 5.23 -27.78 -10.02
C GLY A 284 4.75 -26.89 -11.16
N ALA A 285 3.70 -27.32 -11.87
CA ALA A 285 3.10 -26.50 -12.91
C ALA A 285 2.52 -25.23 -12.28
N ALA A 286 2.97 -24.06 -12.74
CA ALA A 286 2.28 -22.82 -12.42
C ALA A 286 0.81 -23.00 -12.81
N PRO A 287 -0.13 -22.52 -11.98
CA PRO A 287 -1.47 -22.34 -12.48
C PRO A 287 -1.23 -21.26 -13.57
N LEU A 288 -1.33 -21.57 -14.87
CA LEU A 288 -2.64 -21.82 -15.50
C LEU A 288 -2.57 -22.27 -16.97
N PRO A 289 -3.63 -22.99 -17.39
CA PRO A 289 -4.43 -22.64 -18.57
C PRO A 289 -5.49 -21.52 -18.32
N ASP A 290 -5.98 -21.29 -17.09
CA ASP A 290 -7.00 -20.28 -16.70
C ASP A 290 -6.57 -19.13 -15.72
N MET A 291 -5.81 -18.11 -16.18
CA MET A 291 -5.32 -16.94 -15.39
C MET A 291 -6.18 -16.49 -14.16
N GLN A 292 -5.62 -16.55 -12.93
CA GLN A 292 -6.35 -16.35 -11.67
C GLN A 292 -6.39 -14.87 -11.40
N TRP A 293 -7.58 -14.32 -11.53
CA TRP A 293 -7.87 -12.93 -11.28
C TRP A 293 -7.90 -12.64 -9.78
N TYR A 294 -7.17 -11.61 -9.36
CA TYR A 294 -7.16 -11.22 -7.95
C TYR A 294 -7.42 -9.73 -7.76
N THR A 295 -8.36 -9.40 -6.88
CA THR A 295 -8.61 -7.99 -6.53
C THR A 295 -7.57 -7.55 -5.49
N PRO A 296 -6.92 -6.38 -5.68
CA PRO A 296 -6.10 -5.71 -4.67
C PRO A 296 -6.70 -5.74 -3.25
N LEU A 297 -8.02 -5.58 -3.13
CA LEU A 297 -8.74 -5.60 -1.85
C LEU A 297 -8.52 -6.91 -1.09
N LEU A 298 -8.87 -8.02 -1.74
CA LEU A 298 -8.72 -9.35 -1.16
C LEU A 298 -7.26 -9.78 -1.10
N ALA A 299 -6.41 -9.21 -1.94
CA ALA A 299 -5.01 -9.58 -2.05
C ALA A 299 -4.12 -9.06 -0.94
N TRP A 300 -4.12 -7.74 -0.78
CA TRP A 300 -3.15 -7.07 0.07
C TRP A 300 -3.80 -6.07 1.03
N TRP A 301 -4.96 -5.49 0.71
CA TRP A 301 -5.56 -4.49 1.61
C TRP A 301 -6.21 -5.09 2.84
N LEU A 302 -6.82 -6.28 2.70
CA LEU A 302 -7.38 -7.01 3.84
C LEU A 302 -6.35 -7.90 4.53
N PRO A 303 -5.59 -8.76 3.81
CA PRO A 303 -4.69 -9.69 4.48
C PRO A 303 -3.45 -8.97 5.02
N GLN A 304 -2.66 -8.32 4.15
CA GLN A 304 -1.38 -7.76 4.55
C GLN A 304 -1.55 -6.55 5.46
N ARG A 305 -1.29 -6.70 6.75
CA ARG A 305 -1.53 -5.60 7.69
C ARG A 305 -0.48 -4.49 7.61
N THR A 306 0.78 -4.87 7.44
CA THR A 306 1.90 -3.91 7.40
C THR A 306 1.86 -3.02 6.17
N ILE A 307 1.35 -3.49 5.02
CA ILE A 307 1.21 -2.66 3.81
C ILE A 307 0.26 -1.48 4.04
N VAL A 308 -0.79 -1.63 4.85
CA VAL A 308 -1.74 -0.56 5.16
C VAL A 308 -1.01 0.59 5.86
N TYR A 309 -0.16 0.29 6.84
CA TYR A 309 0.62 1.31 7.55
C TYR A 309 1.68 1.94 6.64
N GLY A 310 2.41 1.10 5.90
CA GLY A 310 3.43 1.54 4.95
C GLY A 310 2.84 2.48 3.90
N PHE A 311 1.75 2.07 3.24
CA PHE A 311 1.12 2.83 2.17
C PHE A 311 0.56 4.17 2.64
N ALA A 312 -0.08 4.19 3.82
CA ALA A 312 -0.54 5.44 4.45
C ALA A 312 0.63 6.41 4.71
N ALA A 313 1.77 5.89 5.19
CA ALA A 313 2.99 6.68 5.38
C ALA A 313 3.56 7.17 4.05
N ALA A 314 3.60 6.33 3.01
CA ALA A 314 4.10 6.71 1.69
C ALA A 314 3.28 7.84 1.07
N LEU A 315 1.95 7.75 1.08
CA LEU A 315 1.09 8.83 0.57
C LEU A 315 1.26 10.12 1.37
N SER A 316 1.41 10.01 2.69
CA SER A 316 1.69 11.17 3.56
C SER A 316 3.03 11.82 3.20
N VAL A 317 4.08 11.02 2.99
CA VAL A 317 5.41 11.50 2.56
C VAL A 317 5.33 12.18 1.19
N LEU A 318 4.65 11.57 0.21
CA LEU A 318 4.48 12.16 -1.12
C LEU A 318 3.75 13.50 -1.03
N LEU A 319 2.64 13.59 -0.27
CA LEU A 319 1.93 14.85 -0.06
C LEU A 319 2.82 15.92 0.58
N LEU A 320 3.61 15.56 1.59
CA LEU A 320 4.55 16.47 2.25
C LEU A 320 5.62 16.97 1.26
N VAL A 321 6.23 16.06 0.51
CA VAL A 321 7.30 16.37 -0.46
C VAL A 321 6.78 17.25 -1.58
N TYR A 322 5.67 16.88 -2.21
CA TYR A 322 5.04 17.72 -3.24
C TYR A 322 4.65 19.08 -2.65
N ALA A 323 4.21 19.15 -1.40
CA ALA A 323 3.91 20.41 -0.72
C ALA A 323 5.12 21.28 -0.49
N GLY A 324 6.22 20.72 0.01
CA GLY A 324 7.47 21.44 0.12
C GLY A 324 8.01 21.92 -1.23
N MET A 325 7.81 21.14 -2.30
CA MET A 325 8.25 21.47 -3.65
C MET A 325 7.43 22.57 -4.33
N SER A 326 6.15 22.74 -3.95
CA SER A 326 5.31 23.83 -4.48
C SER A 326 5.62 25.20 -3.86
N GLU A 327 6.35 25.24 -2.73
CA GLU A 327 6.73 26.50 -2.09
C GLU A 327 7.79 27.25 -2.91
N THR A 328 7.63 28.57 -3.04
CA THR A 328 8.57 29.46 -3.74
C THR A 328 9.88 29.65 -2.97
N GLY A 329 9.82 29.56 -1.63
CA GLY A 329 10.96 29.71 -0.73
C GLY A 329 11.47 28.39 -0.13
N ARG A 330 12.39 28.53 0.83
CA ARG A 330 12.91 27.39 1.59
C ARG A 330 11.84 26.80 2.49
N SER A 331 11.60 25.50 2.37
CA SER A 331 10.56 24.80 3.14
C SER A 331 11.07 23.49 3.73
N TRP A 332 11.91 23.58 4.75
CA TRP A 332 12.53 22.41 5.39
C TRP A 332 11.53 21.52 6.14
N SER A 333 10.51 22.12 6.74
CA SER A 333 9.56 21.41 7.61
C SER A 333 8.87 20.19 6.97
N PRO A 334 8.29 20.25 5.75
CA PRO A 334 7.71 19.06 5.12
C PRO A 334 8.74 17.96 4.86
N PHE A 335 9.97 18.31 4.45
CA PHE A 335 11.03 17.34 4.17
C PHE A 335 11.54 16.66 5.45
N VAL A 336 11.69 17.40 6.55
CA VAL A 336 12.07 16.84 7.85
C VAL A 336 11.00 15.90 8.38
N VAL A 337 9.71 16.30 8.34
CA VAL A 337 8.60 15.43 8.77
C VAL A 337 8.49 14.19 7.88
N ALA A 338 8.67 14.35 6.57
CA ALA A 338 8.75 13.22 5.64
C ALA A 338 9.92 12.30 6.00
N GLY A 339 11.08 12.84 6.34
CA GLY A 339 12.25 12.09 6.78
C GLY A 339 11.98 11.25 8.03
N VAL A 340 11.23 11.79 9.00
CA VAL A 340 10.81 11.02 10.18
C VAL A 340 9.94 9.83 9.80
N LEU A 341 8.93 10.04 8.95
CA LEU A 341 8.05 8.96 8.49
C LEU A 341 8.81 7.89 7.69
N VAL A 342 9.68 8.31 6.77
CA VAL A 342 10.54 7.41 6.00
C VAL A 342 11.47 6.62 6.93
N GLY A 343 12.06 7.28 7.92
CA GLY A 343 13.01 6.67 8.84
C GLY A 343 12.43 5.55 9.70
N ILE A 344 11.11 5.56 9.94
CA ILE A 344 10.41 4.56 10.75
C ILE A 344 9.91 3.37 9.90
N LEU A 345 9.88 3.51 8.58
CA LEU A 345 9.46 2.43 7.68
C LEU A 345 10.17 1.08 7.89
N PRO A 346 11.45 0.97 8.30
CA PRO A 346 12.07 -0.33 8.57
C PRO A 346 11.34 -1.20 9.61
N ILE A 347 10.64 -0.59 10.58
CA ILE A 347 9.83 -1.34 11.56
C ILE A 347 8.33 -1.35 11.23
N VAL A 348 7.90 -0.58 10.23
CA VAL A 348 6.50 -0.52 9.76
C VAL A 348 6.29 -1.42 8.55
N HIS A 349 7.04 -1.20 7.47
CA HIS A 349 6.96 -1.94 6.22
C HIS A 349 8.16 -1.62 5.32
N ILE A 350 9.14 -2.54 5.25
CA ILE A 350 10.42 -2.31 4.57
C ILE A 350 10.27 -2.21 3.04
N GLN A 351 9.31 -2.92 2.45
CA GLN A 351 9.04 -2.87 1.01
C GLN A 351 8.58 -1.46 0.59
N THR A 352 7.80 -0.78 1.44
CA THR A 352 7.43 0.61 1.19
C THR A 352 8.65 1.53 1.27
N LEU A 353 9.61 1.29 2.17
CA LEU A 353 10.84 2.08 2.22
C LEU A 353 11.58 2.01 0.88
N PHE A 354 11.77 0.81 0.32
CA PHE A 354 12.44 0.64 -0.97
C PHE A 354 11.69 1.34 -2.10
N ALA A 355 10.39 1.11 -2.23
CA ALA A 355 9.57 1.75 -3.26
C ALA A 355 9.63 3.28 -3.15
N LEU A 356 9.48 3.81 -1.94
CA LEU A 356 9.49 5.25 -1.70
C LEU A 356 10.88 5.85 -1.94
N ALA A 357 11.97 5.16 -1.58
CA ALA A 357 13.33 5.61 -1.85
C ALA A 357 13.59 5.78 -3.36
N VAL A 358 13.13 4.84 -4.19
CA VAL A 358 13.25 4.94 -5.66
C VAL A 358 12.45 6.13 -6.19
N ILE A 359 11.19 6.28 -5.77
CA ILE A 359 10.35 7.40 -6.20
C ILE A 359 10.99 8.74 -5.79
N LEU A 360 11.33 8.89 -4.51
CA LEU A 360 11.88 10.14 -3.98
C LEU A 360 13.23 10.47 -4.62
N PHE A 361 14.08 9.49 -4.91
CA PHE A 361 15.33 9.71 -5.63
C PHE A 361 15.09 10.29 -7.02
N ILE A 362 14.19 9.68 -7.82
CA ILE A 362 13.87 10.16 -9.17
C ILE A 362 13.26 11.57 -9.12
N VAL A 363 12.35 11.83 -8.17
CA VAL A 363 11.75 13.16 -7.97
C VAL A 363 12.81 14.18 -7.54
N ALA A 364 13.74 13.82 -6.65
CA ALA A 364 14.82 14.69 -6.21
C ALA A 364 15.82 15.04 -7.32
N LEU A 365 16.07 14.12 -8.26
CA LEU A 365 16.90 14.39 -9.44
C LEU A 365 16.29 15.48 -10.32
N ARG A 366 14.96 15.50 -10.45
CA ARG A 366 14.21 16.49 -11.23
C ARG A 366 14.06 17.83 -10.50
N HIS A 367 13.81 17.77 -9.20
CA HIS A 367 13.54 18.95 -8.36
C HIS A 367 14.65 19.17 -7.35
N ARG A 368 15.79 19.67 -7.82
CA ARG A 368 16.99 19.88 -7.01
C ARG A 368 16.74 20.96 -5.93
N ARG A 369 16.61 20.52 -4.68
CA ARG A 369 16.41 21.35 -3.48
C ARG A 369 17.39 20.94 -2.37
N ARG A 370 17.79 21.86 -1.50
CA ARG A 370 18.70 21.52 -0.38
C ARG A 370 17.96 20.76 0.72
N GLU A 371 16.66 20.96 0.80
CA GLU A 371 15.73 20.38 1.76
C GLU A 371 15.68 18.85 1.71
N TRP A 372 16.03 18.25 0.57
CA TRP A 372 16.23 16.80 0.44
C TRP A 372 17.27 16.26 1.42
N LEU A 373 18.30 17.05 1.76
CA LEU A 373 19.29 16.67 2.78
C LEU A 373 18.65 16.49 4.15
N GLY A 374 17.62 17.29 4.47
CA GLY A 374 16.86 17.16 5.70
C GLY A 374 16.06 15.87 5.73
N LEU A 375 15.39 15.53 4.63
CA LEU A 375 14.65 14.27 4.51
C LEU A 375 15.59 13.06 4.66
N VAL A 376 16.66 13.02 3.86
CA VAL A 376 17.61 11.88 3.84
C VAL A 376 18.36 11.78 5.15
N GLY A 377 18.86 12.89 5.70
CA GLY A 377 19.60 12.90 6.96
C GLY A 377 18.77 12.40 8.13
N VAL A 378 17.54 12.90 8.27
CA VAL A 378 16.63 12.47 9.35
C VAL A 378 16.20 11.01 9.17
N ALA A 379 15.85 10.62 7.94
CA ALA A 379 15.47 9.24 7.65
C ALA A 379 16.61 8.26 7.96
N ALA A 380 17.85 8.59 7.56
CA ALA A 380 19.01 7.75 7.80
C ALA A 380 19.29 7.57 9.30
N VAL A 381 19.24 8.64 10.09
CA VAL A 381 19.48 8.57 11.54
C VAL A 381 18.46 7.65 12.22
N ILE A 382 17.17 7.79 11.89
CA ILE A 382 16.11 7.01 12.53
C ILE A 382 16.09 5.56 12.02
N ALA A 383 16.34 5.34 10.73
CA ALA A 383 16.32 4.01 10.13
C ALA A 383 17.56 3.17 10.47
N ALA A 384 18.72 3.81 10.70
CA ALA A 384 20.00 3.13 10.82
C ALA A 384 20.02 1.98 11.84
N PRO A 385 19.51 2.12 13.08
CA PRO A 385 19.54 1.03 14.05
C PRO A 385 18.85 -0.24 13.55
N ARG A 386 17.66 -0.10 12.93
CA ARG A 386 16.92 -1.24 12.40
C ARG A 386 17.53 -1.77 11.11
N LEU A 387 17.99 -0.91 10.21
CA LEU A 387 18.62 -1.36 8.97
C LEU A 387 19.93 -2.11 9.22
N VAL A 388 20.73 -1.67 10.20
CA VAL A 388 21.94 -2.40 10.64
C VAL A 388 21.56 -3.73 11.26
N GLN A 389 20.56 -3.77 12.15
CA GLN A 389 20.08 -5.01 12.74
C GLN A 389 19.62 -6.00 11.67
N VAL A 390 18.82 -5.54 10.71
CA VAL A 390 18.37 -6.35 9.59
C VAL A 390 19.61 -6.81 8.83
N ALA A 391 20.43 -5.92 8.27
CA ALA A 391 21.60 -6.27 7.45
C ALA A 391 22.58 -7.28 8.08
N LEU A 392 22.72 -7.30 9.41
CA LEU A 392 23.58 -8.24 10.13
C LEU A 392 22.91 -9.58 10.45
N ALA A 393 21.58 -9.68 10.36
CA ALA A 393 20.85 -10.92 10.58
C ALA A 393 20.95 -11.86 9.37
N PRO A 394 20.80 -13.18 9.56
CA PRO A 394 20.58 -14.10 8.46
C PRO A 394 19.29 -13.74 7.71
N HIS A 395 19.33 -13.71 6.38
CA HIS A 395 18.16 -13.49 5.52
C HIS A 395 18.07 -14.59 4.48
N GLY A 396 16.87 -14.82 3.95
CA GLY A 396 16.66 -15.91 3.01
C GLY A 396 16.12 -17.16 3.70
N SER A 397 15.63 -18.07 2.88
CA SER A 397 15.37 -19.43 3.32
C SER A 397 16.70 -20.19 3.44
N ALA A 398 16.96 -20.78 4.60
CA ALA A 398 18.13 -21.64 4.80
C ALA A 398 18.13 -22.83 3.82
N ALA A 399 16.93 -23.30 3.44
CA ALA A 399 16.77 -24.35 2.43
C ALA A 399 17.16 -23.88 1.02
N ALA A 400 17.10 -22.57 0.74
CA ALA A 400 17.56 -21.95 -0.49
C ALA A 400 18.97 -21.31 -0.37
N GLY A 401 19.77 -21.76 0.62
CA GLY A 401 21.13 -21.27 0.83
C GLY A 401 21.21 -19.80 1.24
N ASN A 402 20.13 -19.23 1.78
CA ASN A 402 20.04 -17.82 2.14
C ASN A 402 20.32 -16.87 0.96
N ALA A 403 20.17 -17.34 -0.29
CA ALA A 403 20.37 -16.53 -1.47
C ALA A 403 19.16 -15.59 -1.62
N TYR A 404 19.29 -14.34 -1.17
CA TYR A 404 18.26 -13.30 -1.25
C TYR A 404 18.88 -11.90 -1.16
N PRO A 405 18.50 -10.91 -2.00
CA PRO A 405 17.58 -11.01 -3.14
C PRO A 405 18.17 -11.78 -4.33
N TRP A 406 17.34 -12.07 -5.35
CA TRP A 406 17.77 -12.69 -6.61
C TRP A 406 16.98 -12.13 -7.80
N PHE A 407 17.49 -12.37 -9.00
CA PHE A 407 16.78 -12.05 -10.23
C PHE A 407 15.86 -13.21 -10.64
N GLU A 408 14.61 -12.88 -10.98
CA GLU A 408 13.63 -13.84 -11.48
C GLU A 408 12.67 -13.15 -12.48
N PRO A 409 13.13 -12.89 -13.72
CA PRO A 409 12.37 -12.10 -14.69
C PRO A 409 11.06 -12.75 -15.09
N GLY A 410 9.96 -12.07 -14.79
CA GLY A 410 8.61 -12.57 -15.08
C GLY A 410 8.12 -13.64 -14.09
N TRP A 411 8.59 -13.65 -12.84
CA TRP A 411 8.22 -14.65 -11.81
C TRP A 411 6.73 -14.81 -11.54
N LEU A 412 5.91 -13.81 -11.85
CA LEU A 412 4.45 -13.93 -11.76
C LEU A 412 3.76 -14.42 -13.04
N ALA A 413 4.50 -14.51 -14.15
CA ALA A 413 3.95 -14.90 -15.45
C ALA A 413 4.57 -16.20 -15.98
N THR A 414 5.90 -16.30 -16.04
CA THR A 414 6.61 -17.42 -16.69
C THR A 414 8.09 -17.54 -16.27
N ALA A 415 8.50 -17.21 -15.04
CA ALA A 415 9.93 -17.23 -14.73
C ALA A 415 10.55 -18.61 -14.97
N PRO A 416 11.62 -18.69 -15.78
CA PRO A 416 12.21 -19.97 -16.11
C PRO A 416 13.09 -20.51 -14.98
N ASN A 417 13.85 -19.66 -14.27
CA ASN A 417 14.78 -20.03 -13.19
C ASN A 417 15.16 -18.80 -12.31
N ARG A 418 15.63 -19.07 -11.07
CA ARG A 418 16.30 -18.07 -10.20
C ARG A 418 17.71 -17.78 -10.72
N ILE A 419 18.11 -16.51 -10.73
CA ILE A 419 19.42 -16.01 -11.19
C ILE A 419 20.08 -15.19 -10.08
N ASP A 420 21.37 -15.40 -9.84
CA ASP A 420 22.14 -14.73 -8.79
C ASP A 420 22.40 -13.23 -9.11
N LEU A 421 22.75 -12.45 -8.08
CA LEU A 421 22.98 -11.00 -8.21
C LEU A 421 24.36 -10.62 -8.79
N SER A 422 25.09 -11.54 -9.42
CA SER A 422 26.37 -11.19 -10.08
C SER A 422 26.15 -10.29 -11.30
N PHE A 423 27.24 -9.69 -11.79
CA PHE A 423 27.22 -8.94 -13.05
C PHE A 423 26.71 -9.79 -14.22
N THR A 424 27.18 -11.04 -14.31
CA THR A 424 26.72 -12.01 -15.33
C THR A 424 25.24 -12.33 -15.14
N GLY A 425 24.80 -12.57 -13.90
CA GLY A 425 23.39 -12.78 -13.57
C GLY A 425 22.52 -11.59 -13.97
N ALA A 426 22.97 -10.36 -13.69
CA ALA A 426 22.26 -9.14 -14.08
C ALA A 426 22.15 -8.99 -15.61
N PHE A 427 23.19 -9.34 -16.36
CA PHE A 427 23.14 -9.35 -17.82
C PHE A 427 22.12 -10.37 -18.36
N ILE A 428 22.14 -11.60 -17.84
CA ILE A 428 21.19 -12.66 -18.20
C ILE A 428 19.76 -12.23 -17.85
N ALA A 429 19.56 -11.73 -16.63
CA ALA A 429 18.27 -11.28 -16.13
C ALA A 429 17.69 -10.13 -16.99
N THR A 430 18.54 -9.19 -17.39
CA THR A 430 18.14 -8.10 -18.31
C THR A 430 17.71 -8.65 -19.66
N GLY A 431 18.46 -9.59 -20.23
CA GLY A 431 18.09 -10.23 -21.50
C GLY A 431 16.75 -10.97 -21.42
N GLN A 432 16.49 -11.67 -20.31
CA GLN A 432 15.21 -12.34 -20.08
C GLN A 432 14.06 -11.34 -19.83
N ALA A 433 14.30 -10.27 -19.07
CA ALA A 433 13.33 -9.21 -18.83
C ALA A 433 12.88 -8.52 -20.14
N VAL A 434 13.82 -8.27 -21.06
CA VAL A 434 13.51 -7.73 -22.39
C VAL A 434 12.64 -8.71 -23.19
N ARG A 435 12.87 -10.02 -23.10
CA ARG A 435 12.00 -11.02 -23.74
C ARG A 435 10.57 -11.00 -23.19
N GLN A 436 10.39 -10.69 -21.91
CA GLN A 436 9.04 -10.57 -21.33
C GLN A 436 8.23 -9.42 -21.96
N LEU A 437 8.88 -8.32 -22.37
CA LEU A 437 8.20 -7.19 -23.00
C LEU A 437 7.56 -7.51 -24.35
N VAL A 438 8.02 -8.56 -25.03
CA VAL A 438 7.40 -9.05 -26.28
C VAL A 438 6.53 -10.30 -26.05
N SER A 439 6.41 -10.76 -24.80
CA SER A 439 5.64 -11.94 -24.45
C SER A 439 4.15 -11.63 -24.30
N ALA A 440 3.31 -12.29 -25.09
CA ALA A 440 1.86 -12.19 -24.95
C ALA A 440 1.38 -12.72 -23.59
N THR A 441 2.06 -13.71 -23.00
CA THR A 441 1.68 -14.27 -21.70
C THR A 441 1.90 -13.26 -20.57
N TRP A 442 3.00 -12.51 -20.61
CA TRP A 442 3.31 -11.51 -19.60
C TRP A 442 2.33 -10.32 -19.65
N TRP A 443 2.04 -9.80 -20.84
CA TRP A 443 1.01 -8.77 -21.00
C TRP A 443 -0.39 -9.28 -20.66
N GLY A 444 -0.71 -10.52 -21.03
CA GLY A 444 -1.97 -11.19 -20.69
C GLY A 444 -2.17 -11.26 -19.18
N PHE A 445 -1.16 -11.71 -18.44
CA PHE A 445 -1.19 -11.77 -16.98
C PHE A 445 -1.54 -10.42 -16.34
N TRP A 446 -0.85 -9.34 -16.75
CA TRP A 446 -1.09 -8.01 -16.19
C TRP A 446 -2.42 -7.41 -16.65
N ALA A 447 -2.86 -7.68 -17.88
CA ALA A 447 -4.17 -7.26 -18.36
C ALA A 447 -5.31 -7.94 -17.61
N VAL A 448 -5.18 -9.24 -17.33
CA VAL A 448 -6.16 -9.99 -16.54
C VAL A 448 -6.23 -9.45 -15.11
N ASN A 449 -5.09 -9.20 -14.45
CA ASN A 449 -5.04 -8.81 -13.04
C ASN A 449 -5.22 -7.31 -12.77
N LEU A 450 -4.50 -6.45 -13.49
CA LEU A 450 -4.49 -5.00 -13.29
C LEU A 450 -5.20 -4.23 -14.41
N GLY A 451 -5.65 -4.92 -15.45
CA GLY A 451 -6.40 -4.32 -16.55
C GLY A 451 -5.50 -3.61 -17.55
N PHE A 452 -6.11 -2.67 -18.26
CA PHE A 452 -5.38 -1.81 -19.19
C PHE A 452 -4.47 -0.80 -18.49
N VAL A 453 -4.45 -0.72 -17.17
CA VAL A 453 -3.58 0.22 -16.42
C VAL A 453 -2.11 -0.02 -16.76
N VAL A 454 -1.64 -1.27 -16.76
CA VAL A 454 -0.23 -1.60 -17.04
C VAL A 454 0.15 -1.36 -18.52
N PRO A 455 -0.65 -1.80 -19.53
CA PRO A 455 -0.42 -1.43 -20.92
C PRO A 455 -0.44 0.09 -21.16
N LEU A 456 -1.44 0.81 -20.62
CA LEU A 456 -1.51 2.27 -20.73
C LEU A 456 -0.29 2.94 -20.10
N SER A 457 0.17 2.39 -18.98
CA SER A 457 1.38 2.82 -18.30
C SER A 457 2.60 2.76 -19.23
N ALA A 458 2.79 1.62 -19.90
CA ALA A 458 3.88 1.46 -20.86
C ALA A 458 3.77 2.41 -22.05
N VAL A 459 2.56 2.63 -22.58
CA VAL A 459 2.31 3.61 -23.65
C VAL A 459 2.75 5.02 -23.21
N VAL A 460 2.40 5.45 -22.00
CA VAL A 460 2.81 6.75 -21.48
C VAL A 460 4.34 6.86 -21.38
N VAL A 461 5.03 5.81 -20.92
CA VAL A 461 6.51 5.78 -20.90
C VAL A 461 7.08 5.91 -22.32
N ILE A 462 6.56 5.15 -23.28
CA ILE A 462 7.02 5.19 -24.68
C ILE A 462 6.82 6.59 -25.28
N VAL A 463 5.64 7.19 -25.07
CA VAL A 463 5.33 8.54 -25.54
C VAL A 463 6.27 9.57 -24.88
N ALA A 464 6.57 9.43 -23.58
CA ALA A 464 7.52 10.28 -22.88
C ALA A 464 8.94 10.18 -23.45
N VAL A 465 9.42 8.98 -23.77
CA VAL A 465 10.73 8.78 -24.43
C VAL A 465 10.71 9.37 -25.84
N ALA A 466 9.67 9.10 -26.62
CA ALA A 466 9.51 9.59 -28.00
C ALA A 466 9.45 11.12 -28.08
N ALA A 467 9.04 11.81 -27.02
CA ALA A 467 9.05 13.28 -26.93
C ALA A 467 10.47 13.89 -27.00
N HIS A 468 11.51 13.09 -26.76
CA HIS A 468 12.92 13.49 -26.84
C HIS A 468 13.57 13.21 -28.21
N VAL A 469 12.90 12.50 -29.12
CA VAL A 469 13.43 12.17 -30.46
C VAL A 469 13.13 13.32 -31.44
N PRO A 470 14.08 13.80 -32.28
CA PRO A 470 13.81 14.87 -33.23
C PRO A 470 12.68 14.57 -34.24
N GLY A 471 12.05 15.61 -34.79
CA GLY A 471 11.12 15.49 -35.92
C GLY A 471 9.62 15.47 -35.57
N ALA A 472 8.81 14.90 -36.46
CA ALA A 472 7.35 14.90 -36.33
C ALA A 472 6.85 14.09 -35.13
N VAL A 473 7.52 12.98 -34.82
CA VAL A 473 7.20 12.10 -33.69
C VAL A 473 7.24 12.87 -32.37
N ALA A 474 8.30 13.66 -32.11
CA ALA A 474 8.40 14.49 -30.92
C ALA A 474 7.23 15.47 -30.76
N ARG A 475 6.77 16.09 -31.86
CA ARG A 475 5.69 17.06 -31.81
C ARG A 475 4.38 16.39 -31.39
N TRP A 476 4.07 15.24 -31.98
CA TRP A 476 2.90 14.44 -31.62
C TRP A 476 2.98 13.92 -30.19
N SER A 477 4.12 13.38 -29.78
CA SER A 477 4.31 12.89 -28.41
C SER A 477 4.16 14.00 -27.37
N ARG A 478 4.76 15.17 -27.60
CA ARG A 478 4.57 16.33 -26.72
C ARG A 478 3.12 16.83 -26.70
N TRP A 479 2.40 16.73 -27.82
CA TRP A 479 0.99 17.07 -27.87
C TRP A 479 0.14 16.10 -27.04
N LEU A 480 0.36 14.79 -27.17
CA LEU A 480 -0.32 13.75 -26.38
C LEU A 480 -0.08 13.94 -24.87
N LEU A 481 1.15 14.24 -24.47
CA LEU A 481 1.51 14.44 -23.05
C LEU A 481 0.88 15.68 -22.42
N ARG A 482 0.34 16.64 -23.20
CA ARG A 482 -0.39 17.79 -22.63
C ARG A 482 -1.66 17.38 -21.88
N ALA A 483 -2.21 16.20 -22.17
CA ALA A 483 -3.37 15.65 -21.46
C ALA A 483 -3.02 15.18 -20.03
N VAL A 484 -1.73 14.95 -19.74
CA VAL A 484 -1.26 14.45 -18.45
C VAL A 484 -0.57 15.59 -17.69
N PRO A 485 -1.03 15.94 -16.48
CA PRO A 485 -0.34 16.92 -15.65
C PRO A 485 1.13 16.53 -15.43
N VAL A 486 2.04 17.49 -15.52
CA VAL A 486 3.48 17.24 -15.36
C VAL A 486 3.83 16.52 -14.04
N PRO A 487 3.30 16.93 -12.87
CA PRO A 487 3.61 16.23 -11.62
C PRO A 487 3.13 14.78 -11.62
N LEU A 488 1.97 14.51 -12.22
CA LEU A 488 1.46 13.15 -12.38
C LEU A 488 2.37 12.33 -13.28
N LEU A 489 2.80 12.88 -14.41
CA LEU A 489 3.73 12.21 -15.32
C LEU A 489 5.06 11.87 -14.62
N GLU A 490 5.60 12.78 -13.80
CA GLU A 490 6.83 12.54 -13.05
C GLU A 490 6.69 11.39 -12.03
N LEU A 491 5.63 11.42 -11.22
CA LEU A 491 5.35 10.32 -10.28
C LEU A 491 5.17 9.00 -11.03
N PHE A 492 4.44 9.06 -12.14
CA PHE A 492 4.11 7.91 -12.97
C PHE A 492 5.36 7.27 -13.59
N LEU A 493 6.28 8.07 -14.15
CA LEU A 493 7.56 7.59 -14.67
C LEU A 493 8.42 6.97 -13.56
N ALA A 494 8.42 7.56 -12.36
CA ALA A 494 9.14 7.01 -11.22
C ALA A 494 8.54 5.66 -10.76
N ALA A 495 7.22 5.56 -10.70
CA ALA A 495 6.52 4.32 -10.36
C ALA A 495 6.72 3.21 -11.42
N SER A 496 6.86 3.58 -12.70
CA SER A 496 7.14 2.63 -13.78
C SER A 496 8.51 1.95 -13.61
N VAL A 497 9.50 2.65 -13.04
CA VAL A 497 10.81 2.07 -12.71
C VAL A 497 10.66 1.01 -11.62
N ILE A 498 9.84 1.27 -10.60
CA ILE A 498 9.57 0.28 -9.54
C ILE A 498 8.88 -0.94 -10.13
N PHE A 499 7.84 -0.74 -10.94
CA PHE A 499 7.14 -1.83 -11.60
C PHE A 499 8.09 -2.72 -12.41
N ALA A 500 9.00 -2.11 -13.18
CA ALA A 500 10.03 -2.84 -13.92
C ALA A 500 10.98 -3.61 -12.98
N LEU A 501 11.48 -2.98 -11.92
CA LEU A 501 12.37 -3.62 -10.94
C LEU A 501 11.71 -4.81 -10.25
N CYS A 502 10.45 -4.69 -9.80
CA CYS A 502 9.73 -5.76 -9.11
C CYS A 502 9.34 -6.94 -10.03
N ASN A 503 9.37 -6.74 -11.35
CA ASN A 503 9.18 -7.81 -12.34
C ASN A 503 10.49 -8.54 -12.70
N VAL A 504 11.64 -8.06 -12.20
CA VAL A 504 12.98 -8.60 -12.50
C VAL A 504 13.67 -9.10 -11.24
N VAL A 505 13.52 -8.41 -10.13
CA VAL A 505 14.14 -8.73 -8.84
C VAL A 505 13.06 -9.17 -7.86
N VAL A 506 13.29 -10.31 -7.23
CA VAL A 506 12.44 -10.80 -6.15
C VAL A 506 13.01 -10.30 -4.83
N PHE A 507 12.21 -9.46 -4.16
CA PHE A 507 12.50 -8.90 -2.84
C PHE A 507 11.71 -9.61 -1.72
N GLN A 508 11.40 -10.90 -1.89
CA GLN A 508 10.88 -11.77 -0.84
C GLN A 508 11.66 -13.09 -0.79
N SER A 509 11.89 -13.60 0.42
CA SER A 509 12.90 -14.61 0.71
C SER A 509 12.42 -16.06 0.68
N TRP A 510 11.31 -16.37 -0.01
CA TRP A 510 10.61 -17.66 0.07
C TRP A 510 11.51 -18.90 -0.03
#